data_AF-A0A0D0A1S6-F1
#
_entry.id   AF-A0A0D0A1S6-F1
#
_cell.length_a   1.000
_cell.length_b   1.000
_cell.length_c   1.000
_cell.angle_alpha   90.00
_cell.angle_beta   90.00
_cell.angle_gamma   90.00
#
_symmetry.space_group_name_H-M   'P 1'
#
loop_
_entity.id
_entity.type
_entity.pdbx_description
1 polymer ?
#
loop_
_entity_poly.entity_id
_entity_poly.type
_entity_poly.pdbx_seq_one_letter_code
_entity_poly.pdbx_strand_id
1 'polypeptide(L)'
;MAEVKRVKTPQEFITDFLMGGVSAAVAKTSAAPIERIKLLVQNQDEMIKQGRLATPYKGVTDAFARTYREEGLVSLWRGNTANVIRYFPTQALNFAFKDYFKSLFEPVVLVGALEGSFFASFLLGWGVTIGAGLASYPLDTIRRRMMMTSGAGVHYKSMFDAGSQIIQKEGTKSLFKGAGANILRGVAGAGVLSLYDKLQQVMFGKVYSGGSG
;
A
#
# COMPACT_ATOMS: atom_id res chain seq x y z
N MET A 1 -24.09 -23.32 -7.61
CA MET A 1 -24.72 -21.98 -7.72
C MET A 1 -23.71 -20.98 -7.20
N ALA A 2 -23.17 -20.11 -8.06
CA ALA A 2 -22.28 -19.05 -7.61
C ALA A 2 -23.09 -18.07 -6.76
N GLU A 3 -22.68 -17.88 -5.51
CA GLU A 3 -23.29 -16.93 -4.59
C GLU A 3 -23.12 -15.53 -5.18
N VAL A 4 -24.20 -14.94 -5.68
CA VAL A 4 -24.21 -13.56 -6.18
C VAL A 4 -23.84 -12.68 -4.98
N LYS A 5 -22.61 -12.17 -4.95
CA LYS A 5 -22.13 -11.30 -3.87
C LYS A 5 -23.06 -10.09 -3.78
N ARG A 6 -23.81 -10.02 -2.67
CA ARG A 6 -24.72 -8.92 -2.35
C ARG A 6 -23.96 -7.59 -2.43
N VAL A 7 -24.50 -6.62 -3.15
CA VAL A 7 -23.98 -5.25 -3.17
C VAL A 7 -24.13 -4.69 -1.75
N LYS A 8 -23.01 -4.28 -1.14
CA LYS A 8 -22.99 -3.74 0.22
C LYS A 8 -23.77 -2.44 0.29
N THR A 9 -24.53 -2.26 1.37
CA THR A 9 -25.15 -0.97 1.69
C THR A 9 -24.08 0.07 2.03
N PRO A 10 -24.37 1.38 1.87
CA PRO A 10 -23.45 2.43 2.29
C PRO A 10 -23.00 2.30 3.76
N GLN A 11 -23.90 1.86 4.64
CA GLN A 11 -23.62 1.63 6.05
C GLN A 11 -22.63 0.46 6.27
N GLU A 12 -22.84 -0.68 5.60
CA GLU A 12 -21.91 -1.82 5.65
C GLU A 12 -20.54 -1.42 5.10
N PHE A 13 -20.50 -0.66 3.99
CA PHE A 13 -19.25 -0.16 3.41
C PHE A 13 -18.49 0.76 4.39
N ILE A 14 -19.17 1.73 5.01
CA ILE A 14 -18.54 2.64 5.97
C ILE A 14 -18.04 1.87 7.19
N THR A 15 -18.80 0.88 7.66
CA THR A 15 -18.43 0.06 8.81
C THR A 15 -17.15 -0.73 8.51
N ASP A 16 -17.10 -1.44 7.39
CA ASP A 16 -15.92 -2.20 6.97
C ASP A 16 -14.71 -1.31 6.72
N PHE A 17 -14.93 -0.13 6.11
CA PHE A 17 -13.89 0.85 5.86
C PHE A 17 -13.28 1.37 7.17
N LEU A 18 -14.12 1.70 8.16
CA LEU A 18 -13.66 2.17 9.47
C LEU A 18 -12.99 1.05 10.27
N MET A 19 -13.54 -0.16 10.27
CA MET A 19 -12.93 -1.32 10.93
C MET A 19 -11.56 -1.65 10.34
N GLY A 20 -11.47 -1.69 9.01
CA GLY A 20 -10.20 -1.89 8.29
C GLY A 20 -9.22 -0.76 8.55
N GLY A 21 -9.70 0.48 8.64
CA GLY A 21 -8.91 1.66 8.97
C GLY A 21 -8.32 1.63 10.38
N VAL A 22 -9.15 1.36 11.39
CA VAL A 22 -8.74 1.27 12.80
C VAL A 22 -7.81 0.08 13.01
N SER A 23 -8.14 -1.09 12.46
CA SER A 23 -7.27 -2.26 12.53
C SER A 23 -5.88 -1.98 11.95
N ALA A 24 -5.82 -1.32 10.80
CA ALA A 24 -4.55 -0.94 10.18
C ALA A 24 -3.81 0.13 10.97
N ALA A 25 -4.52 1.08 11.60
CA ALA A 25 -3.92 2.09 12.47
C ALA A 25 -3.22 1.44 13.67
N VAL A 26 -3.89 0.49 14.32
CA VAL A 26 -3.33 -0.28 15.46
C VAL A 26 -2.13 -1.12 15.00
N ALA A 27 -2.25 -1.84 13.89
CA ALA A 27 -1.17 -2.66 13.35
C ALA A 27 0.06 -1.82 12.98
N LYS A 28 -0.13 -0.70 12.29
CA LYS A 28 0.96 0.23 11.91
C LYS A 28 1.60 0.87 13.11
N THR A 29 0.81 1.30 14.08
CA THR A 29 1.34 1.89 15.32
C THR A 29 2.17 0.90 16.12
N SER A 30 1.76 -0.38 16.13
CA SER A 30 2.53 -1.46 16.78
C SER A 30 3.84 -1.74 16.05
N ALA A 31 3.82 -1.72 14.71
CA ALA A 31 5.00 -1.97 13.88
C ALA A 31 5.93 -0.74 13.69
N ALA A 32 5.46 0.47 14.02
CA ALA A 32 6.13 1.73 13.73
C ALA A 32 7.59 1.81 14.24
N PRO A 33 7.94 1.32 15.45
CA PRO A 33 9.33 1.33 15.91
C PRO A 33 10.28 0.57 14.98
N ILE A 34 9.91 -0.64 14.58
CA ILE A 34 10.72 -1.50 13.72
C ILE A 34 10.82 -0.87 12.32
N GLU A 35 9.69 -0.36 11.81
CA GLU A 35 9.64 0.29 10.50
C GLU A 35 10.55 1.54 10.47
N ARG A 36 10.59 2.33 11.56
CA ARG A 36 11.48 3.48 11.67
C ARG A 36 12.95 3.08 11.70
N ILE A 37 13.34 2.09 12.52
CA ILE A 37 14.74 1.63 12.56
C ILE A 37 15.18 1.08 11.21
N LYS A 38 14.32 0.30 10.54
CA LYS A 38 14.57 -0.17 9.17
C LYS A 38 14.84 1.01 8.23
N LEU A 39 14.01 2.05 8.26
CA LEU A 39 14.19 3.24 7.41
C LEU A 39 15.48 4.01 7.71
N LEU A 40 15.86 4.13 9.00
CA LEU A 40 17.11 4.77 9.39
C LEU A 40 18.33 4.01 8.85
N VAL A 41 18.33 2.69 8.96
CA VAL A 41 19.42 1.84 8.45
C VAL A 41 19.45 1.82 6.92
N GLN A 42 18.28 1.74 6.26
CA GLN A 42 18.19 1.71 4.79
C GLN A 42 18.60 3.02 4.14
N ASN A 43 18.33 4.17 4.77
CA ASN A 43 18.62 5.48 4.21
C ASN A 43 19.88 6.13 4.82
N GLN A 44 20.68 5.40 5.58
CA GLN A 44 21.82 5.95 6.30
C GLN A 44 22.84 6.64 5.38
N ASP A 45 23.09 6.10 4.19
CA ASP A 45 24.05 6.67 3.24
C ASP A 45 23.60 8.06 2.77
N GLU A 46 22.30 8.23 2.52
CA GLU A 46 21.73 9.51 2.14
C GLU A 46 21.73 10.49 3.32
N MET A 47 21.47 10.01 4.54
CA MET A 47 21.56 10.82 5.75
C MET A 47 22.99 11.33 6.01
N ILE A 48 24.01 10.51 5.72
CA ILE A 48 25.42 10.90 5.83
C ILE A 48 25.77 11.96 4.79
N LYS A 49 25.37 11.76 3.52
CA LYS A 49 25.57 12.77 2.45
C LYS A 49 24.95 14.13 2.78
N GLN A 50 23.80 14.13 3.45
CA GLN A 50 23.10 15.35 3.85
C GLN A 50 23.60 15.93 5.19
N GLY A 51 24.62 15.33 5.82
CA GLY A 51 25.15 15.77 7.12
C GLY A 51 24.19 15.55 8.29
N ARG A 52 23.13 14.74 8.13
CA ARG A 52 22.16 14.41 9.19
C ARG A 52 22.59 13.22 10.06
N LEU A 53 23.62 12.49 9.63
CA LEU A 53 24.20 11.36 10.35
C LEU A 53 25.72 11.43 10.27
N ALA A 54 26.41 11.48 11.42
CA ALA A 54 27.86 11.60 11.46
C ALA A 54 28.57 10.27 11.14
N THR A 55 28.02 9.14 11.60
CA THR A 55 28.61 7.82 11.44
C THR A 55 27.53 6.78 11.10
N PRO A 56 27.84 5.82 10.19
CA PRO A 56 26.92 4.73 9.85
C PRO A 56 26.47 3.95 11.08
N TYR A 57 25.26 3.39 11.01
CA TYR A 57 24.77 2.46 12.02
C TYR A 57 25.48 1.11 11.86
N LYS A 58 25.94 0.53 12.98
CA LYS A 58 26.59 -0.79 12.98
C LYS A 58 25.61 -1.95 12.77
N GLY A 59 24.31 -1.67 12.89
CA GLY A 59 23.23 -2.64 12.72
C GLY A 59 21.92 -2.11 13.30
N VAL A 60 20.89 -2.96 13.27
CA VAL A 60 19.55 -2.63 13.76
C VAL A 60 19.55 -2.30 15.26
N THR A 61 20.31 -3.06 16.06
CA THR A 61 20.42 -2.85 17.51
C THR A 61 21.15 -1.55 17.85
N ASP A 62 22.22 -1.22 17.14
CA ASP A 62 22.95 0.03 17.28
C ASP A 62 22.07 1.23 16.91
N ALA A 63 21.35 1.14 15.78
CA ALA A 63 20.39 2.16 15.36
C ALA A 63 19.31 2.38 16.43
N PHE A 64 18.70 1.32 16.96
CA PHE A 64 17.72 1.43 18.04
C PHE A 64 18.31 2.10 19.29
N ALA A 65 19.47 1.63 19.75
CA ALA A 65 20.09 2.13 20.98
C ALA A 65 20.53 3.59 20.86
N ARG A 66 21.02 4.03 19.70
CA ARG A 66 21.38 5.43 19.42
C ARG A 66 20.13 6.30 19.37
N THR A 67 19.14 5.90 18.59
CA THR A 67 17.86 6.64 18.51
C THR A 67 17.17 6.79 19.86
N TYR A 68 17.14 5.73 20.68
CA TYR A 68 16.58 5.81 22.04
C TYR A 68 17.35 6.78 22.93
N ARG A 69 18.69 6.77 22.88
CA ARG A 69 19.55 7.64 23.69
C ARG A 69 19.53 9.11 23.25
N GLU A 70 19.53 9.34 21.93
CA GLU A 70 19.64 10.68 21.34
C GLU A 70 18.29 11.39 21.25
N GLU A 71 17.21 10.67 20.93
CA GLU A 71 15.88 11.26 20.66
C GLU A 71 14.79 10.81 21.64
N GLY A 72 15.06 9.82 22.50
CA GLY A 72 14.10 9.26 23.46
C GLY A 72 13.18 8.19 22.86
N LEU A 73 12.42 7.50 23.73
CA LEU A 73 11.55 6.38 23.35
C LEU A 73 10.45 6.76 22.37
N VAL A 74 9.76 7.87 22.62
CA VAL A 74 8.62 8.34 21.81
C VAL A 74 9.05 8.65 20.38
N SER A 75 10.34 8.97 20.16
CA SER A 75 10.88 9.23 18.83
C SER A 75 10.66 8.05 17.88
N LEU A 76 10.59 6.82 18.37
CA LEU A 76 10.37 5.62 17.54
C LEU A 76 9.06 5.68 16.73
N TRP A 77 8.08 6.46 17.18
CA TRP A 77 6.82 6.70 16.49
C TRP A 77 6.81 8.00 15.66
N ARG A 78 7.93 8.70 15.55
CA ARG A 78 8.04 9.92 14.75
C ARG A 78 7.72 9.60 13.28
N GLY A 79 6.67 10.23 12.76
CA GLY A 79 6.12 9.97 11.43
C GLY A 79 4.97 8.96 11.35
N ASN A 80 4.68 8.23 12.44
CA ASN A 80 3.60 7.24 12.46
C ASN A 80 2.21 7.86 12.28
N THR A 81 1.93 9.02 12.89
CA THR A 81 0.65 9.73 12.72
C THR A 81 0.37 10.02 11.26
N ALA A 82 1.39 10.44 10.51
CA ALA A 82 1.25 10.64 9.07
C ALA A 82 1.00 9.30 8.37
N ASN A 83 1.68 8.21 8.74
CA ASN A 83 1.44 6.87 8.17
C ASN A 83 0.02 6.35 8.41
N VAL A 84 -0.56 6.60 9.59
CA VAL A 84 -1.93 6.20 9.95
C VAL A 84 -2.96 7.03 9.20
N ILE A 85 -2.89 8.37 9.27
CA ILE A 85 -3.82 9.27 8.56
C ILE A 85 -3.84 8.96 7.06
N ARG A 86 -2.67 8.65 6.49
CA ARG A 86 -2.56 8.32 5.08
C ARG A 86 -3.25 7.02 4.70
N TYR A 87 -3.44 6.07 5.59
CA TYR A 87 -4.04 4.78 5.24
C TYR A 87 -5.44 4.95 4.64
N PHE A 88 -6.27 5.79 5.25
CA PHE A 88 -7.65 6.02 4.85
C PHE A 88 -7.81 6.48 3.39
N PRO A 89 -7.13 7.54 2.90
CA PRO A 89 -7.19 7.92 1.49
C PRO A 89 -6.81 6.82 0.51
N THR A 90 -5.75 6.05 0.77
CA THR A 90 -5.34 4.98 -0.16
C THR A 90 -6.31 3.82 -0.15
N GLN A 91 -6.87 3.46 1.00
CA GLN A 91 -7.91 2.44 1.01
C GLN A 91 -9.15 2.92 0.27
N ALA A 92 -9.57 4.17 0.48
CA ALA A 92 -10.74 4.73 -0.21
C ALA A 92 -10.54 4.72 -1.75
N LEU A 93 -9.37 5.15 -2.23
CA LEU A 93 -9.05 5.11 -3.66
C LEU A 93 -8.96 3.68 -4.20
N ASN A 94 -8.31 2.77 -3.48
CA ASN A 94 -8.23 1.37 -3.88
C ASN A 94 -9.61 0.73 -3.97
N PHE A 95 -10.51 0.97 -3.01
CA PHE A 95 -11.88 0.49 -3.05
C PHE A 95 -12.64 1.11 -4.23
N ALA A 96 -12.64 2.44 -4.35
CA ALA A 96 -13.37 3.14 -5.41
C ALA A 96 -12.96 2.68 -6.81
N PHE A 97 -11.66 2.61 -7.10
CA PHE A 97 -11.20 2.18 -8.42
C PHE A 97 -11.41 0.69 -8.64
N LYS A 98 -11.17 -0.16 -7.64
CA LYS A 98 -11.37 -1.60 -7.77
C LYS A 98 -12.84 -1.93 -8.02
N ASP A 99 -13.76 -1.29 -7.30
CA ASP A 99 -15.19 -1.51 -7.47
C ASP A 99 -15.68 -0.92 -8.80
N TYR A 100 -15.19 0.25 -9.21
CA TYR A 100 -15.46 0.82 -10.53
C TYR A 100 -15.04 -0.13 -11.66
N PHE A 101 -13.78 -0.59 -11.67
CA PHE A 101 -13.30 -1.48 -12.71
C PHE A 101 -13.96 -2.86 -12.69
N LYS A 102 -14.29 -3.39 -11.51
CA LYS A 102 -15.12 -4.62 -11.43
C LYS A 102 -16.47 -4.40 -12.09
N SER A 103 -17.19 -3.34 -11.72
CA SER A 103 -18.51 -3.06 -12.28
C SER A 103 -18.49 -2.85 -13.80
N LEU A 104 -17.37 -2.35 -14.34
CA LEU A 104 -17.19 -2.15 -15.78
C LEU A 104 -16.92 -3.47 -16.54
N PHE A 105 -16.07 -4.35 -15.98
CA PHE A 105 -15.57 -5.52 -16.72
C PHE A 105 -16.30 -6.83 -16.39
N GLU A 106 -16.81 -6.99 -15.17
CA GLU A 106 -17.47 -8.22 -14.71
C GLU A 106 -18.70 -8.59 -15.55
N PRO A 107 -19.62 -7.65 -15.88
CA PRO A 107 -20.78 -7.95 -16.73
C PRO A 107 -20.44 -8.17 -18.21
N VAL A 108 -19.19 -7.92 -18.62
CA VAL A 108 -18.75 -8.05 -20.03
C VAL A 108 -17.98 -9.36 -20.23
N VAL A 109 -17.17 -9.75 -19.25
CA VAL A 109 -16.24 -10.88 -19.37
C VAL A 109 -16.83 -12.17 -18.78
N LEU A 110 -17.63 -12.09 -17.72
CA LEU A 110 -18.21 -13.26 -17.04
C LEU A 110 -19.66 -13.51 -17.46
N VAL A 111 -19.91 -13.58 -18.77
CA VAL A 111 -21.23 -13.87 -19.33
C VAL A 111 -21.15 -15.03 -20.33
N GLY A 112 -22.21 -15.84 -20.40
CA GLY A 112 -22.35 -16.92 -21.37
C GLY A 112 -21.32 -18.04 -21.15
N ALA A 113 -20.56 -18.38 -22.20
CA ALA A 113 -19.59 -19.49 -22.15
C ALA A 113 -18.42 -19.29 -21.15
N LEU A 114 -18.22 -18.06 -20.66
CA LEU A 114 -17.17 -17.73 -19.70
C LEU A 114 -17.69 -17.61 -18.26
N GLU A 115 -19.01 -17.75 -18.05
CA GLU A 115 -19.61 -17.76 -16.72
C GLU A 115 -19.08 -18.94 -15.90
N GLY A 116 -18.44 -18.64 -14.76
CA GLY A 116 -17.83 -19.65 -13.90
C GLY A 116 -16.45 -20.18 -14.35
N SER A 117 -15.89 -19.68 -15.46
CA SER A 117 -14.54 -20.05 -15.90
C SER A 117 -13.47 -19.46 -14.97
N PHE A 118 -12.71 -20.33 -14.30
CA PHE A 118 -11.60 -19.94 -13.43
C PHE A 118 -10.60 -19.01 -14.15
N PHE A 119 -10.25 -19.35 -15.39
CA PHE A 119 -9.27 -18.58 -16.15
C PHE A 119 -9.81 -17.19 -16.54
N ALA A 120 -11.09 -17.08 -16.89
CA ALA A 120 -11.73 -15.81 -17.18
C ALA A 120 -11.81 -14.93 -15.92
N SER A 121 -12.22 -15.49 -14.78
CA SER A 121 -12.24 -14.78 -13.50
C SER A 121 -10.84 -14.35 -13.04
N PHE A 122 -9.82 -15.17 -13.28
CA PHE A 122 -8.43 -14.83 -12.97
C PHE A 122 -7.93 -13.66 -13.81
N LEU A 123 -8.10 -13.72 -15.14
CA LEU A 123 -7.67 -12.65 -16.04
C LEU A 123 -8.42 -11.34 -15.78
N LEU A 124 -9.72 -11.42 -15.51
CA LEU A 124 -10.52 -10.25 -15.12
C LEU A 124 -10.02 -9.65 -13.80
N GLY A 125 -9.82 -10.48 -12.77
CA GLY A 125 -9.29 -10.02 -11.49
C GLY A 125 -7.92 -9.35 -11.63
N TRP A 126 -7.07 -9.91 -12.49
CA TRP A 126 -5.76 -9.34 -12.79
C TRP A 126 -5.86 -8.01 -13.57
N GLY A 127 -6.69 -7.96 -14.61
CA GLY A 127 -6.93 -6.75 -15.40
C GLY A 127 -7.53 -5.60 -14.58
N VAL A 128 -8.53 -5.89 -13.73
CA VAL A 128 -9.10 -4.95 -12.77
C VAL A 128 -8.03 -4.43 -11.81
N THR A 129 -7.16 -5.31 -11.30
CA THR A 129 -6.11 -4.91 -10.36
C THR A 129 -5.08 -4.00 -11.02
N ILE A 130 -4.68 -4.30 -12.25
CA ILE A 130 -3.76 -3.44 -13.03
C ILE A 130 -4.43 -2.11 -13.36
N GLY A 131 -5.67 -2.13 -13.86
CA GLY A 131 -6.42 -0.92 -14.21
C GLY A 131 -6.63 0.00 -13.01
N ALA A 132 -7.09 -0.55 -11.88
CA ALA A 132 -7.26 0.19 -10.64
C ALA A 132 -5.92 0.74 -10.14
N GLY A 133 -4.88 -0.09 -10.13
CA GLY A 133 -3.55 0.31 -9.69
C GLY A 133 -2.90 1.39 -10.55
N LEU A 134 -3.18 1.41 -11.86
CA LEU A 134 -2.73 2.46 -12.77
C LEU A 134 -3.54 3.75 -12.61
N ALA A 135 -4.86 3.64 -12.43
CA ALA A 135 -5.73 4.80 -12.21
C ALA A 135 -5.45 5.50 -10.87
N SER A 136 -5.18 4.74 -9.81
CA SER A 136 -4.79 5.28 -8.50
C SER A 136 -3.33 5.72 -8.44
N TYR A 137 -2.50 5.32 -9.41
CA TYR A 137 -1.05 5.50 -9.34
C TYR A 137 -0.59 6.95 -9.17
N PRO A 138 -1.17 7.96 -9.89
CA PRO A 138 -0.80 9.35 -9.68
C PRO A 138 -1.06 9.84 -8.26
N LEU A 139 -2.21 9.47 -7.70
CA LEU A 139 -2.59 9.82 -6.33
C LEU A 139 -1.68 9.13 -5.32
N ASP A 140 -1.30 7.87 -5.59
CA ASP A 140 -0.33 7.15 -4.78
C ASP A 140 1.07 7.79 -4.84
N THR A 141 1.50 8.27 -6.00
CA THR A 141 2.78 8.97 -6.15
C THR A 141 2.77 10.31 -5.41
N ILE A 142 1.72 11.12 -5.56
CA ILE A 142 1.55 12.38 -4.84
C ILE A 142 1.55 12.12 -3.33
N ARG A 143 0.78 11.13 -2.88
CA ARG A 143 0.77 10.69 -1.49
C ARG A 143 2.19 10.33 -1.03
N ARG A 144 2.89 9.44 -1.74
CA ARG A 144 4.27 9.00 -1.42
C ARG A 144 5.26 10.15 -1.35
N ARG A 145 5.15 11.12 -2.26
CA ARG A 145 5.98 12.34 -2.25
C ARG A 145 5.75 13.15 -0.98
N MET A 146 4.49 13.45 -0.67
CA MET A 146 4.12 14.11 0.60
C MET A 146 4.60 13.32 1.82
N MET A 147 4.78 11.99 1.68
CA MET A 147 5.37 11.16 2.73
C MET A 147 6.81 11.47 3.04
N MET A 148 7.62 11.48 2.00
CA MET A 148 9.06 11.59 2.12
C MET A 148 9.51 12.99 2.50
N THR A 149 8.67 14.00 2.27
CA THR A 149 9.04 15.41 2.52
C THR A 149 8.71 15.92 3.92
N SER A 150 8.08 15.10 4.78
CA SER A 150 7.87 15.41 6.20
C SER A 150 9.22 15.42 6.93
N GLY A 151 9.94 16.54 6.88
CA GLY A 151 11.30 16.71 7.44
C GLY A 151 12.39 17.10 6.43
N ALA A 152 12.02 17.42 5.18
CA ALA A 152 12.88 18.04 4.17
C ALA A 152 12.35 19.45 3.84
N GLY A 153 13.19 20.35 3.30
CA GLY A 153 12.88 21.77 3.09
C GLY A 153 11.76 22.11 2.09
N VAL A 154 10.97 21.12 1.63
CA VAL A 154 9.83 21.32 0.73
C VAL A 154 8.55 20.97 1.49
N HIS A 155 7.72 21.96 1.77
CA HIS A 155 6.45 21.74 2.46
C HIS A 155 5.30 21.75 1.45
N TYR A 156 4.57 20.64 1.38
CA TYR A 156 3.30 20.57 0.66
C TYR A 156 2.15 20.88 1.60
N LYS A 157 1.28 21.83 1.21
CA LYS A 157 0.13 22.25 2.01
C LYS A 157 -1.05 21.28 1.89
N SER A 158 -1.18 20.62 0.73
CA SER A 158 -2.26 19.67 0.44
C SER A 158 -1.86 18.69 -0.68
N MET A 159 -2.67 17.64 -0.92
CA MET A 159 -2.45 16.73 -2.07
C MET A 159 -2.54 17.45 -3.41
N PHE A 160 -3.43 18.44 -3.55
CA PHE A 160 -3.56 19.23 -4.76
C PHE A 160 -2.35 20.13 -4.99
N ASP A 161 -1.85 20.77 -3.92
CA ASP A 161 -0.62 21.55 -3.95
C ASP A 161 0.60 20.68 -4.31
N ALA A 162 0.71 19.51 -3.67
CA ALA A 162 1.75 18.53 -3.99
C ALA A 162 1.67 18.07 -5.45
N GLY A 163 0.48 17.70 -5.93
CA GLY A 163 0.26 17.30 -7.32
C GLY A 163 0.64 18.39 -8.30
N SER A 164 0.19 19.62 -8.06
CA SER A 164 0.51 20.78 -8.89
C SER A 164 2.01 21.05 -8.94
N GLN A 165 2.68 21.08 -7.78
CA GLN A 165 4.13 21.29 -7.72
C GLN A 165 4.93 20.17 -8.39
N ILE A 166 4.51 18.91 -8.24
CA ILE A 166 5.18 17.77 -8.90
C ILE A 166 5.02 17.86 -10.41
N ILE A 167 3.81 18.14 -10.91
CA ILE A 167 3.56 18.29 -12.35
C ILE A 167 4.35 19.46 -12.92
N GLN A 168 4.39 20.60 -12.23
CA GLN A 168 5.14 21.78 -12.67
C GLN A 168 6.65 21.56 -12.67
N LYS A 169 7.21 20.85 -11.68
CA LYS A 169 8.66 20.65 -11.56
C LYS A 169 9.19 19.46 -12.36
N GLU A 170 8.41 18.40 -12.51
CA GLU A 170 8.89 17.11 -13.06
C GLU A 170 8.04 16.56 -14.21
N GLY A 171 6.92 17.22 -14.53
CA GLY A 171 5.98 16.80 -15.57
C GLY A 171 5.04 15.68 -15.14
N THR A 172 3.96 15.49 -15.91
CA THR A 172 2.91 14.48 -15.64
C THR A 172 3.43 13.05 -15.66
N LYS A 173 4.44 12.74 -16.49
CA LYS A 173 5.07 11.41 -16.55
C LYS A 173 5.72 11.01 -15.23
N SER A 174 6.15 11.97 -14.41
CA SER A 174 6.76 11.69 -13.09
C SER A 174 5.80 10.94 -12.16
N LEU A 175 4.49 11.17 -12.31
CA LEU A 175 3.44 10.55 -11.51
C LEU A 175 3.34 9.04 -11.72
N PHE A 176 3.77 8.54 -12.88
CA PHE A 176 3.73 7.12 -13.25
C PHE A 176 5.08 6.41 -13.15
N LYS A 177 6.15 7.12 -12.74
CA LYS A 177 7.46 6.49 -12.58
C LYS A 177 7.38 5.36 -11.55
N GLY A 178 7.86 4.18 -11.95
CA GLY A 178 7.84 2.96 -11.13
C GLY A 178 6.57 2.13 -11.22
N ALA A 179 5.56 2.52 -12.01
CA ALA A 179 4.31 1.77 -12.13
C ALA A 179 4.54 0.32 -12.59
N GLY A 180 5.39 0.12 -13.61
CA GLY A 180 5.76 -1.21 -14.07
C GLY A 180 6.44 -2.07 -12.99
N ALA A 181 7.36 -1.49 -12.21
CA ALA A 181 7.99 -2.19 -11.10
C ALA A 181 6.98 -2.55 -9.99
N ASN A 182 5.99 -1.70 -9.75
CA ASN A 182 4.92 -1.97 -8.80
C ASN A 182 3.99 -3.09 -9.27
N ILE A 183 3.66 -3.13 -10.58
CA ILE A 183 2.88 -4.21 -11.20
C ILE A 183 3.64 -5.54 -11.09
N LEU A 184 4.94 -5.56 -11.46
CA LEU A 184 5.77 -6.76 -11.36
C LEU A 184 5.86 -7.28 -9.92
N ARG A 185 6.02 -6.38 -8.94
CA ARG A 185 5.96 -6.75 -7.51
C ARG A 185 4.60 -7.36 -7.14
N GLY A 186 3.51 -6.81 -7.67
CA GLY A 186 2.17 -7.36 -7.48
C GLY A 186 2.03 -8.77 -8.03
N VAL A 187 2.55 -9.02 -9.24
CA VAL A 187 2.56 -10.36 -9.87
C VAL A 187 3.38 -11.34 -9.04
N ALA A 188 4.59 -10.95 -8.61
CA ALA A 188 5.43 -11.79 -7.78
C ALA A 188 4.76 -12.11 -6.43
N GLY A 189 4.15 -11.11 -5.77
CA GLY A 189 3.43 -11.30 -4.52
C GLY A 189 2.24 -12.25 -4.66
N ALA A 190 1.45 -12.11 -5.73
CA ALA A 190 0.37 -13.03 -6.03
C ALA A 190 0.88 -14.45 -6.30
N GLY A 191 2.01 -14.60 -7.00
CA GLY A 191 2.65 -15.90 -7.23
C GLY A 191 3.08 -16.58 -5.93
N VAL A 192 3.67 -15.83 -5.00
CA VAL A 192 4.07 -16.34 -3.68
C VAL A 192 2.86 -16.78 -2.86
N LEU A 193 1.78 -15.99 -2.86
CA LEU A 193 0.52 -16.37 -2.19
C LEU A 193 -0.09 -17.64 -2.78
N SER A 194 -0.16 -17.74 -4.11
CA SER A 194 -0.66 -18.95 -4.77
C SER A 194 0.18 -20.19 -4.46
N LEU A 195 1.51 -20.04 -4.37
CA LEU A 195 2.39 -21.12 -3.96
C LEU A 195 2.15 -21.52 -2.49
N TYR A 196 1.95 -20.54 -1.62
CA TYR A 196 1.63 -20.76 -0.21
C TYR A 196 0.29 -21.52 -0.05
N ASP A 197 -0.76 -21.11 -0.76
CA ASP A 197 -2.05 -21.80 -0.76
C ASP A 197 -1.90 -23.24 -1.25
N LYS A 198 -1.08 -23.46 -2.29
CA LYS A 198 -0.82 -24.82 -2.79
C LYS A 198 -0.07 -25.67 -1.77
N LEU A 199 0.92 -25.10 -1.09
CA LEU A 199 1.64 -25.78 -0.01
C LEU A 199 0.70 -26.13 1.14
N GLN A 200 -0.17 -25.22 1.57
CA GLN A 200 -1.17 -25.52 2.58
C GLN A 200 -2.11 -26.64 2.16
N GLN A 201 -2.57 -26.64 0.90
CA GLN A 201 -3.42 -27.69 0.37
C GLN A 201 -2.73 -29.06 0.37
N VAL A 202 -1.44 -29.14 0.03
CA VAL A 202 -0.68 -30.40 0.04
C VAL A 202 -0.39 -30.86 1.47
N MET A 203 -0.01 -29.95 2.37
CA MET A 203 0.41 -30.29 3.73
C MET A 203 -0.76 -30.55 4.67
N PHE A 204 -1.86 -29.82 4.53
CA PHE A 204 -2.97 -29.81 5.48
C PHE A 204 -4.31 -30.18 4.87
N GLY A 205 -4.36 -30.52 3.57
CA GLY A 205 -5.60 -30.87 2.86
C GLY A 205 -6.60 -29.70 2.73
N LYS A 206 -6.24 -28.50 3.20
CA LYS A 206 -7.09 -27.33 3.33
C LYS A 206 -6.27 -26.07 3.10
N VAL A 207 -6.83 -25.13 2.35
CA VAL A 207 -6.32 -23.76 2.29
C VAL A 207 -6.92 -22.97 3.45
N TYR A 208 -6.07 -22.34 4.24
CA TYR A 208 -6.47 -21.40 5.28
C TYR A 208 -6.40 -20.00 4.68
N SER A 209 -7.53 -19.55 4.13
CA SER A 209 -7.66 -18.18 3.62
C SER A 209 -7.43 -17.18 4.76
N GLY A 210 -6.31 -16.45 4.68
CA GLY A 210 -6.07 -15.29 5.52
C GLY A 210 -6.82 -14.09 4.96
N GLY A 211 -8.08 -13.89 5.37
CA GLY A 211 -8.81 -12.64 5.14
C GLY A 211 -10.12 -12.78 4.37
N SER A 212 -11.15 -13.26 5.04
CA SER A 212 -12.54 -12.82 4.84
C SER A 212 -13.18 -12.63 6.21
N GLY A 213 -12.73 -11.59 6.88
CA GLY A 213 -13.48 -10.82 7.87
C GLY A 213 -13.59 -9.40 7.32
#